data_AF-A0A841KST5-F1
#
_entry.id   AF-A0A841KST5-F1
#
_cell.length_a   1.000
_cell.length_b   1.000
_cell.length_c   1.000
_cell.angle_alpha   90.00
_cell.angle_beta   90.00
_cell.angle_gamma   90.00
#
_symmetry.space_group_name_H-M   'P 1'
#
loop_
_entity.id
_entity.type
_entity.pdbx_description
1 polymer ?
#
loop_
_entity_poly.entity_id
_entity_poly.type
_entity_poly.pdbx_seq_one_letter_code
_entity_poly.pdbx_strand_id
1 'polypeptide(L)' 'MSMSGCRFKKTCDAHKDSFKNFPEHFVKLIENHYCNGNETKCARYIVGKQLGRDKIPPTLKPNDTQKAKKLIK' A
#
# COMPACT_ATOMS: atom_id res chain seq x y z
N MET A 1 3.72 22.69 -4.97
CA MET A 1 3.50 21.69 -3.91
C MET A 1 3.69 20.30 -4.52
N SER A 2 4.71 19.55 -4.10
CA SER A 2 5.01 18.24 -4.68
C SER A 2 3.94 17.22 -4.28
N MET A 3 3.12 16.79 -5.25
CA MET A 3 2.27 15.61 -5.11
C MET A 3 3.19 14.41 -4.95
N SER A 4 3.40 13.96 -3.70
CA SER A 4 4.05 12.70 -3.38
C SER A 4 3.14 11.56 -3.84
N GLY A 5 3.11 11.31 -5.14
CA GLY A 5 2.38 10.18 -5.70
C GLY A 5 3.10 8.90 -5.29
N CYS A 6 2.40 8.02 -4.57
CA CYS A 6 2.90 6.69 -4.24
C CYS A 6 3.56 6.02 -5.46
N ARG A 7 4.87 5.78 -5.39
CA ARG A 7 5.64 5.13 -6.47
C ARG A 7 5.10 3.75 -6.86
N PHE A 8 4.35 3.12 -5.95
CA PHE A 8 3.74 1.81 -6.15
C PHE A 8 2.29 1.89 -6.66
N LYS A 9 1.75 3.07 -7.00
CA LYS A 9 0.33 3.22 -7.41
C LYS A 9 -0.04 2.39 -8.65
N LYS A 10 0.84 2.29 -9.65
CA LYS A 10 0.63 1.47 -10.86
C LYS A 10 0.68 -0.04 -10.59
N THR A 11 1.27 -0.44 -9.47
CA THR A 11 1.65 -1.81 -9.17
C THR A 11 1.01 -2.35 -7.90
N CYS A 12 0.21 -1.54 -7.22
CA CYS A 12 -0.44 -1.86 -5.97
C CYS A 12 -1.68 -2.72 -6.24
N ASP A 13 -1.65 -4.00 -5.86
CA ASP A 13 -2.82 -4.87 -6.01
C ASP A 13 -3.99 -4.49 -5.11
N ALA A 14 -3.79 -3.53 -4.19
CA ALA A 14 -4.90 -2.89 -3.51
C ALA A 14 -5.86 -2.29 -4.55
N HIS A 15 -5.34 -1.60 -5.56
CA HIS A 15 -6.13 -1.07 -6.67
C HIS A 15 -6.68 -2.15 -7.61
N LYS A 16 -5.99 -3.28 -7.76
CA LYS A 16 -6.40 -4.32 -8.71
C LYS A 16 -7.46 -5.28 -8.16
N ASP A 17 -7.38 -5.64 -6.88
CA ASP A 17 -8.15 -6.78 -6.39
C ASP A 17 -8.55 -6.68 -4.92
N SER A 18 -7.68 -6.17 -4.03
CA SER A 18 -7.99 -6.15 -2.59
C SER A 18 -9.10 -5.15 -2.21
N PHE A 19 -9.45 -4.21 -3.08
CA PHE A 19 -10.56 -3.26 -2.88
C PHE A 19 -11.83 -3.56 -3.70
N LYS A 20 -11.89 -4.62 -4.51
CA LYS A 20 -13.10 -4.91 -5.29
C LYS A 20 -14.36 -5.09 -4.44
N ASN A 21 -14.21 -5.54 -3.20
CA ASN A 21 -15.31 -5.68 -2.24
C ASN A 21 -15.47 -4.48 -1.29
N PHE A 22 -14.66 -3.43 -1.44
CA PHE A 22 -14.77 -2.21 -0.63
C PHE A 22 -15.45 -1.11 -1.42
N PRO A 23 -16.28 -0.27 -0.77
CA PRO A 23 -16.91 0.85 -1.45
C PRO A 23 -15.86 1.87 -1.89
N GLU A 24 -16.05 2.49 -3.05
CA GLU A 24 -15.08 3.41 -3.69
C GLU A 24 -14.61 4.54 -2.77
N HIS A 25 -15.49 5.06 -1.89
CA HIS A 25 -15.12 6.10 -0.94
C HIS A 25 -14.04 5.63 0.04
N PHE A 26 -14.08 4.37 0.45
CA PHE A 26 -13.10 3.78 1.35
C PHE A 26 -11.75 3.61 0.65
N VAL A 27 -11.77 3.22 -0.62
CA VAL A 27 -10.58 3.15 -1.48
C VAL A 27 -9.91 4.53 -1.58
N LYS A 28 -10.69 5.56 -1.92
CA LYS A 28 -10.21 6.95 -2.01
C LYS A 28 -9.64 7.45 -0.67
N LEU A 29 -10.27 7.13 0.45
CA LEU A 29 -9.77 7.48 1.79
C LEU A 29 -8.41 6.83 2.08
N ILE A 30 -8.27 5.52 1.79
CA ILE A 30 -7.02 4.80 1.97
C ILE A 30 -5.93 5.37 1.05
N GLU A 31 -6.24 5.59 -0.23
CA GLU A 31 -5.32 6.23 -1.16
C GLU A 31 -4.92 7.63 -0.68
N ASN A 32 -5.85 8.44 -0.19
CA ASN A 32 -5.50 9.78 0.25
C ASN A 32 -4.64 9.75 1.52
N HIS A 33 -4.94 8.85 2.46
CA HIS A 33 -4.19 8.70 3.70
C HIS A 33 -2.76 8.17 3.48
N TYR A 34 -2.63 7.12 2.66
CA TYR A 34 -1.34 6.45 2.44
C TYR A 34 -0.63 6.91 1.17
N CYS A 35 -1.33 6.96 0.04
CA CYS A 35 -0.69 7.26 -1.24
C CYS A 35 -0.44 8.75 -1.48
N ASN A 36 -1.28 9.65 -0.95
CA ASN A 36 -1.08 11.11 -1.05
C ASN A 36 -0.61 11.73 0.29
N GLY A 37 -0.85 11.06 1.41
CA GLY A 37 -0.42 11.49 2.73
C GLY A 37 0.94 10.91 3.08
N ASN A 38 0.96 9.75 3.73
CA ASN A 38 2.20 9.12 4.19
C ASN A 38 2.33 7.66 3.74
N GLU A 39 3.02 7.48 2.62
CA GLU A 39 3.26 6.18 2.00
C GLU A 39 4.19 5.30 2.85
N THR A 40 5.04 5.90 3.69
CA THR A 40 5.94 5.15 4.59
C THR A 40 5.17 4.42 5.69
N LYS A 41 3.91 4.79 5.94
CA LYS A 41 3.01 4.04 6.82
C LYS A 41 2.27 2.90 6.10
N CYS A 42 2.35 2.81 4.78
CA CYS A 42 1.71 1.72 4.04
C CYS A 42 2.56 0.47 4.11
N ALA A 43 2.05 -0.60 4.71
CA ALA A 43 2.72 -1.89 4.83
C ALA A 43 3.28 -2.40 3.49
N ARG A 44 2.49 -2.29 2.42
CA ARG A 44 2.90 -2.71 1.06
C ARG A 44 4.03 -1.86 0.51
N TYR A 45 4.03 -0.56 0.80
CA TYR A 45 5.13 0.34 0.42
C TYR A 45 6.41 -0.03 1.15
N ILE A 46 6.33 -0.28 2.47
CA ILE A 46 7.51 -0.65 3.27
C ILE A 46 8.12 -1.95 2.74
N VAL A 47 7.31 -2.99 2.53
CA VAL A 47 7.78 -4.27 1.97
C VAL A 47 8.31 -4.10 0.56
N GLY A 48 7.58 -3.41 -0.33
CA GLY A 48 8.00 -3.18 -1.70
C GLY A 48 9.30 -2.38 -1.81
N LYS A 49 9.53 -1.43 -0.90
CA LYS A 49 10.75 -0.62 -0.82
C LYS A 49 11.93 -1.41 -0.27
N GLN A 50 11.72 -2.31 0.69
CA GLN A 50 12.77 -3.06 1.37
C GLN A 50 13.12 -4.38 0.67
N LEU A 51 12.11 -5.19 0.36
CA LEU A 51 12.26 -6.55 -0.19
C LEU A 51 12.02 -6.62 -1.70
N GLY A 52 11.51 -5.54 -2.30
CA GLY A 52 11.08 -5.52 -3.70
C GLY A 52 9.62 -5.92 -3.89
N ARG A 53 9.06 -5.53 -5.03
CA ARG A 53 7.63 -5.71 -5.36
C ARG A 53 7.19 -7.17 -5.33
N ASP A 54 8.03 -8.09 -5.77
CA ASP A 54 7.71 -9.52 -5.89
C ASP A 54 7.46 -10.19 -4.53
N LYS A 55 7.99 -9.59 -3.47
CA LYS A 55 7.85 -10.08 -2.09
C LYS A 55 6.62 -9.51 -1.38
N ILE A 56 5.82 -8.67 -2.02
CA ILE A 56 4.59 -8.13 -1.43
C ILE A 56 3.52 -9.22 -1.47
N PRO A 57 3.05 -9.73 -0.32
CA PRO A 57 1.99 -10.72 -0.32
C PRO A 57 0.69 -10.09 -0.81
N PRO A 58 -0.12 -10.78 -1.64
CA PRO A 58 -1.43 -10.28 -2.05
C PRO A 58 -2.38 -10.09 -0.86
N THR A 59 -2.17 -10.83 0.23
CA THR A 59 -2.93 -10.74 1.48
C THR A 59 -2.47 -9.61 2.41
N LEU A 60 -1.43 -8.85 2.06
CA LEU A 60 -0.93 -7.74 2.88
C LEU A 60 -1.75 -6.47 2.62
N LYS A 61 -2.47 -6.01 3.64
CA LYS A 61 -3.26 -4.77 3.55
C LYS A 61 -2.39 -3.55 3.81
N PRO A 62 -2.75 -2.36 3.30
CA PRO A 62 -2.01 -1.12 3.56
C PRO A 62 -1.78 -0.82 5.05
N ASN A 63 -2.72 -1.18 5.92
CA ASN A 63 -2.64 -0.94 7.36
C ASN A 63 -1.87 -2.03 8.13
N ASP A 64 -1.49 -3.15 7.49
CA ASP A 64 -0.81 -4.28 8.14
C ASP A 64 0.69 -4.03 8.35
N THR A 65 1.05 -2.89 8.94
CA THR A 65 2.45 -2.49 9.16
C THR A 65 3.21 -3.49 10.04
N GLN A 66 2.54 -4.13 11.00
CA GLN A 66 3.16 -5.19 11.79
C GLN A 66 3.54 -6.41 10.93
N LYS A 67 2.67 -6.82 10.01
CA LYS A 67 2.96 -7.94 9.09
C LYS A 67 4.07 -7.56 8.11
N ALA A 68 4.09 -6.32 7.62
CA ALA A 68 5.21 -5.79 6.85
C ALA A 68 6.54 -5.88 7.60
N LYS A 69 6.59 -5.42 8.85
CA LYS A 69 7.81 -5.52 9.68
C LYS A 69 8.27 -6.96 9.88
N LYS A 70 7.35 -7.92 10.02
CA LYS A 70 7.68 -9.35 10.11
C LYS A 70 8.26 -9.92 8.81
N LEU A 71 7.88 -9.38 7.65
CA LEU A 71 8.39 -9.83 6.35
C LEU A 71 9.80 -9.28 6.06
N ILE A 72 10.10 -8.09 6.56
CA ILE A 72 11.37 -7.38 6.33
C ILE A 72 12.48 -7.85 7.29
N LYS A 73 12.09 -8.52 8.38
CA LYS A 73 13.00 -9.01 9.41
C LYS A 73 13.67 -10.31 8.97
#